data_AF-A0A944L5U8-F1
#
_entry.id   AF-A0A944L5U8-F1
#
_cell.length_a   1.000
_cell.length_b   1.000
_cell.length_c   1.000
_cell.angle_alpha   90.00
_cell.angle_beta   90.00
_cell.angle_gamma   90.00
#
_symmetry.space_group_name_H-M   'P 1'
#
loop_
_entity.id
_entity.type
_entity.pdbx_description
1 polymer ?
#
loop_
_entity_poly.entity_id
_entity_poly.type
_entity_poly.pdbx_seq_one_letter_code
_entity_poly.pdbx_strand_id
1 'polypeptide(L)'
;MDAETVALVAAGVGLVGAIGGAAIGGVAATRGARLGAETAAKATEKQVKEQALNEHEHWLREQRLQAYRGLLLAYDKWATAASQMSSMLDWMRTDADPNPVDIGSPANEVTGAYVLIKLLGPEEVRLTATALWEGVHDRYECLSKWRKAFLREDDGAIEQARIKWERLGGSGALHAAFVRAATEAVAQPEDLRRGAALTTRSP
;
A
#
# COMPACT_ATOMS: atom_id res chain seq x y z
N MET A 1 -3.50 79.38 -44.05
CA MET A 1 -3.69 78.23 -43.14
C MET A 1 -2.32 77.70 -42.92
N ASP A 2 -1.80 78.01 -41.75
CA ASP A 2 -0.37 78.14 -41.56
C ASP A 2 0.10 76.85 -40.86
N ALA A 3 1.29 76.36 -41.19
CA ALA A 3 1.80 75.08 -40.69
C ALA A 3 1.78 75.00 -39.14
N GLU A 4 1.82 76.14 -38.46
CA GLU A 4 1.65 76.27 -37.01
C GLU A 4 0.26 75.84 -36.50
N THR A 5 -0.82 76.11 -37.24
CA THR A 5 -2.18 75.76 -36.81
C THR A 5 -2.44 74.25 -36.92
N VAL A 6 -1.85 73.60 -37.91
CA VAL A 6 -1.94 72.14 -38.12
C VAL A 6 -1.12 71.38 -37.05
N ALA A 7 0.06 71.90 -36.68
CA ALA A 7 0.89 71.31 -35.64
C ALA A 7 0.23 71.38 -34.24
N LEU A 8 -0.46 72.48 -33.92
CA LEU A 8 -1.16 72.65 -32.64
C LEU A 8 -2.35 71.69 -32.50
N VAL A 9 -3.12 71.48 -33.58
CA VAL A 9 -4.25 70.54 -33.60
C VAL A 9 -3.77 69.09 -33.54
N ALA A 10 -2.70 68.74 -34.27
CA ALA A 10 -2.11 67.40 -34.21
C ALA A 10 -1.53 67.08 -32.80
N ALA A 11 -0.88 68.05 -32.15
CA ALA A 11 -0.38 67.91 -30.80
C ALA A 11 -1.51 67.77 -29.76
N GLY A 12 -2.62 68.49 -29.92
CA GLY A 12 -3.79 68.40 -29.05
C GLY A 12 -4.54 67.08 -29.16
N VAL A 13 -4.73 66.57 -30.39
CA VAL A 13 -5.40 65.28 -30.64
C VAL A 13 -4.53 64.10 -30.18
N GLY A 14 -3.21 64.20 -30.33
CA GLY A 14 -2.25 63.21 -29.81
C GLY A 14 -2.25 63.11 -28.29
N LEU A 15 -2.37 64.24 -27.58
CA LEU A 15 -2.39 64.27 -26.11
C LEU A 15 -3.70 63.69 -25.54
N VAL A 16 -4.85 63.99 -26.15
CA VAL A 16 -6.16 63.46 -25.71
C VAL A 16 -6.29 61.97 -26.03
N GLY A 17 -5.77 61.52 -27.18
CA GLY A 17 -5.68 60.10 -27.54
C GLY A 17 -4.77 59.31 -26.60
N ALA A 18 -3.63 59.88 -26.17
CA ALA A 18 -2.71 59.25 -25.23
C ALA A 18 -3.29 59.14 -23.81
N ILE A 19 -3.98 60.18 -23.32
CA ILE A 19 -4.61 60.18 -21.99
C ILE A 19 -5.83 59.22 -21.97
N GLY A 20 -6.65 59.23 -23.02
CA GLY A 20 -7.80 58.33 -23.16
C GLY A 20 -7.39 56.86 -23.30
N GLY A 21 -6.35 56.57 -24.10
CA GLY A 21 -5.79 55.23 -24.27
C GLY A 21 -5.15 54.67 -23.01
N ALA A 22 -4.43 55.50 -22.24
CA ALA A 22 -3.82 55.10 -20.97
C ALA A 22 -4.86 54.83 -19.86
N ALA A 23 -5.94 55.63 -19.80
CA ALA A 23 -7.01 55.43 -18.83
C ALA A 23 -7.81 54.14 -19.09
N ILE A 24 -8.18 53.89 -20.36
CA ILE A 24 -8.92 52.68 -20.76
C ILE A 24 -8.01 51.44 -20.62
N GLY A 25 -6.73 51.55 -21.02
CA GLY A 25 -5.74 50.49 -20.85
C GLY A 25 -5.47 50.15 -19.39
N GLY A 26 -5.38 51.15 -18.50
CA GLY A 26 -5.18 50.95 -17.05
C GLY A 26 -6.36 50.30 -16.34
N VAL A 27 -7.60 50.69 -16.69
CA VAL A 27 -8.82 50.06 -16.11
C VAL A 27 -9.01 48.63 -16.62
N ALA A 28 -8.72 48.37 -17.90
CA ALA A 28 -8.75 47.01 -18.44
C ALA A 28 -7.66 46.12 -17.83
N ALA A 29 -6.45 46.64 -17.65
CA ALA A 29 -5.34 45.93 -17.01
C ALA A 29 -5.63 45.59 -15.54
N THR A 30 -6.20 46.52 -14.78
CA THR A 30 -6.54 46.28 -13.36
C THR A 30 -7.68 45.27 -13.18
N ARG A 31 -8.71 45.31 -14.05
CA ARG A 31 -9.79 44.30 -14.05
C ARG A 31 -9.31 42.93 -14.51
N GLY A 32 -8.46 42.88 -15.54
CA GLY A 32 -7.81 41.65 -16.01
C GLY A 32 -6.89 41.04 -14.95
N ALA A 33 -6.13 41.86 -14.23
CA ALA A 33 -5.27 41.42 -13.14
C ALA A 33 -6.07 40.85 -11.96
N ARG A 34 -7.21 41.45 -11.61
CA ARG A 34 -8.07 40.96 -10.52
C ARG A 34 -8.74 39.62 -10.87
N LEU A 35 -9.30 39.51 -12.07
CA LEU A 35 -9.88 38.26 -12.57
C LEU A 35 -8.81 37.16 -12.74
N GLY A 36 -7.62 37.55 -13.20
CA GLY A 36 -6.46 36.66 -13.31
C GLY A 36 -5.98 36.16 -11.95
N ALA A 37 -5.90 37.03 -10.94
CA ALA A 37 -5.51 36.67 -9.59
C ALA A 37 -6.54 35.76 -8.90
N GLU A 38 -7.83 36.03 -9.05
CA GLU A 38 -8.89 35.17 -8.50
C GLU A 38 -8.93 33.78 -9.18
N THR A 39 -8.69 33.74 -10.50
CA THR A 39 -8.61 32.48 -11.25
C THR A 39 -7.36 31.70 -10.90
N ALA A 40 -6.20 32.37 -10.79
CA ALA A 40 -4.95 31.78 -10.35
C ALA A 40 -5.07 31.24 -8.92
N ALA A 41 -5.68 31.99 -8.00
CA ALA A 41 -5.89 31.53 -6.62
C ALA A 41 -6.74 30.25 -6.56
N LYS A 42 -7.83 30.18 -7.32
CA LYS A 42 -8.67 28.96 -7.41
C LYS A 42 -7.93 27.79 -8.07
N ALA A 43 -7.16 28.07 -9.12
CA ALA A 43 -6.35 27.06 -9.79
C ALA A 43 -5.26 26.51 -8.86
N THR A 44 -4.58 27.38 -8.10
CA THR A 44 -3.59 26.98 -7.09
C THR A 44 -4.23 26.19 -5.96
N GLU A 45 -5.40 26.60 -5.46
CA GLU A 45 -6.11 25.84 -4.42
C GLU A 45 -6.46 24.42 -4.91
N LYS A 46 -6.97 24.32 -6.14
CA LYS A 46 -7.26 23.03 -6.78
C LYS A 46 -5.99 22.20 -6.98
N GLN A 47 -4.91 22.81 -7.46
CA GLN A 47 -3.63 22.16 -7.68
C GLN A 47 -3.01 21.64 -6.38
N VAL A 48 -3.06 22.41 -5.29
CA VAL A 48 -2.58 21.98 -3.97
C VAL A 48 -3.39 20.80 -3.45
N LYS A 49 -4.72 20.81 -3.65
CA LYS A 49 -5.59 19.68 -3.28
C LYS A 49 -5.27 18.42 -4.08
N GLU A 50 -5.14 18.55 -5.40
CA GLU A 50 -4.76 17.43 -6.28
C GLU A 50 -3.37 16.89 -5.96
N GLN A 51 -2.41 17.77 -5.66
CA GLN A 51 -1.08 17.38 -5.23
C GLN A 51 -1.10 16.63 -3.89
N ALA A 52 -1.84 17.11 -2.90
CA ALA A 52 -1.97 16.46 -1.60
C ALA A 52 -2.61 15.06 -1.71
N LEU A 53 -3.59 14.89 -2.60
CA LEU A 53 -4.20 13.59 -2.89
C LEU A 53 -3.18 12.62 -3.52
N ASN A 54 -2.45 13.07 -4.53
CA ASN A 54 -1.42 12.26 -5.17
C ASN A 54 -0.31 11.85 -4.19
N GLU A 55 0.17 12.79 -3.36
CA GLU A 55 1.16 12.51 -2.31
C GLU A 55 0.64 11.49 -1.28
N HIS A 56 -0.62 11.64 -0.86
CA HIS A 56 -1.26 10.70 0.06
C HIS A 56 -1.36 9.28 -0.53
N GLU A 57 -1.77 9.17 -1.80
CA GLU A 57 -1.86 7.88 -2.49
C GLU A 57 -0.49 7.22 -2.67
N HIS A 58 0.52 8.01 -3.04
CA HIS A 58 1.90 7.54 -3.12
C HIS A 58 2.40 7.03 -1.76
N TRP A 59 2.16 7.79 -0.69
CA TRP A 59 2.50 7.37 0.67
C TRP A 59 1.79 6.07 1.04
N LEU A 60 0.48 5.96 0.79
CA LEU A 60 -0.30 4.77 1.11
C LEU A 60 0.19 3.53 0.35
N ARG A 61 0.54 3.70 -0.94
CA ARG A 61 1.10 2.62 -1.76
C ARG A 61 2.43 2.12 -1.21
N GLU A 62 3.31 3.03 -0.80
CA GLU A 62 4.59 2.70 -0.19
C GLU A 62 4.39 1.94 1.14
N GLN A 63 3.49 2.41 2.01
CA GLN A 63 3.19 1.73 3.26
C GLN A 63 2.63 0.32 3.03
N ARG A 64 1.74 0.14 2.05
CA ARG A 64 1.22 -1.18 1.65
C ARG A 64 2.32 -2.11 1.17
N LEU A 65 3.21 -1.63 0.29
CA LEU A 65 4.36 -2.39 -0.21
C LEU A 65 5.28 -2.85 0.92
N GLN A 66 5.59 -1.95 1.86
CA GLN A 66 6.41 -2.27 3.03
C GLN A 66 5.74 -3.34 3.91
N ALA A 67 4.43 -3.23 4.16
CA ALA A 67 3.68 -4.22 4.93
C ALA A 67 3.68 -5.59 4.25
N TYR A 68 3.46 -5.66 2.93
CA TYR A 68 3.46 -6.92 2.18
C TYR A 68 4.83 -7.58 2.21
N ARG A 69 5.90 -6.81 2.01
CA ARG A 69 7.28 -7.29 2.12
C ARG A 69 7.55 -7.84 3.52
N GLY A 70 7.09 -7.14 4.56
CA GLY A 70 7.24 -7.57 5.95
C GLY A 70 6.63 -8.95 6.18
N LEU A 71 5.40 -9.20 5.69
CA LEU A 71 4.74 -10.49 5.87
C LEU A 71 5.46 -11.62 5.11
N LEU A 72 5.94 -11.37 3.89
CA LEU A 72 6.68 -12.36 3.11
C LEU A 72 7.99 -12.77 3.81
N LEU A 73 8.74 -11.80 4.33
CA LEU A 73 9.99 -12.07 5.07
C LEU A 73 9.73 -12.83 6.37
N ALA A 74 8.70 -12.45 7.12
CA ALA A 74 8.32 -13.13 8.35
C ALA A 74 7.88 -14.59 8.07
N TYR A 75 7.10 -14.79 7.00
CA TYR A 75 6.66 -16.11 6.57
C TYR A 75 7.84 -17.01 6.16
N ASP A 76 8.81 -16.49 5.41
CA ASP A 76 9.99 -17.25 4.97
C ASP A 76 10.85 -17.73 6.16
N LYS A 77 11.08 -16.84 7.13
CA LYS A 77 11.75 -17.20 8.40
C LYS A 77 11.00 -18.29 9.14
N TRP A 78 9.68 -18.13 9.27
CA TRP A 78 8.84 -19.12 9.94
C TRP A 78 8.84 -20.46 9.20
N ALA A 79 8.70 -20.47 7.88
CA ALA A 79 8.70 -21.68 7.06
C ALA A 79 10.03 -22.43 7.19
N THR A 80 11.14 -21.69 7.20
CA THR A 80 12.49 -22.24 7.45
C THR A 80 12.57 -22.89 8.83
N ALA A 81 12.18 -22.18 9.90
CA ALA A 81 12.20 -22.71 11.27
C ALA A 81 11.28 -23.93 11.43
N ALA A 82 10.08 -23.89 10.83
CA ALA A 82 9.12 -24.98 10.84
C ALA A 82 9.68 -26.23 10.15
N SER A 83 10.32 -26.08 8.99
CA SER A 83 10.96 -27.17 8.25
C SER A 83 12.13 -27.80 9.02
N GLN A 84 12.97 -26.97 9.64
CA GLN A 84 14.06 -27.43 10.51
C GLN A 84 13.51 -28.22 11.70
N MET A 85 12.49 -27.69 12.39
CA MET A 85 11.85 -28.37 13.52
C MET A 85 11.18 -29.69 13.11
N SER A 86 10.40 -29.71 12.03
CA SER A 86 9.73 -30.94 11.58
C SER A 86 10.74 -32.00 11.16
N SER A 87 11.80 -31.61 10.45
CA SER A 87 12.88 -32.53 10.08
C SER A 87 13.56 -33.06 11.33
N MET A 88 13.91 -32.19 12.27
CA MET A 88 14.51 -32.58 13.54
C MET A 88 13.65 -33.60 14.29
N LEU A 89 12.34 -33.36 14.43
CA LEU A 89 11.42 -34.27 15.11
C LEU A 89 11.26 -35.62 14.39
N ASP A 90 11.43 -35.65 13.07
CA ASP A 90 11.38 -36.88 12.27
C ASP A 90 12.69 -37.70 12.41
N TRP A 91 13.85 -37.03 12.42
CA TRP A 91 15.18 -37.68 12.51
C TRP A 91 15.62 -38.02 13.94
N MET A 92 15.22 -37.24 14.96
CA MET A 92 15.71 -37.36 16.35
C MET A 92 15.11 -38.49 17.17
N ARG A 93 14.40 -39.44 16.57
CA ARG A 93 14.01 -40.69 17.25
C ARG A 93 15.22 -41.56 17.67
N THR A 94 16.46 -41.12 17.42
CA THR A 94 17.68 -41.94 17.42
C THR A 94 18.94 -41.22 17.96
N ASP A 95 18.88 -40.61 19.16
CA ASP A 95 20.08 -40.17 19.95
C ASP A 95 20.77 -38.82 19.62
N ALA A 96 20.07 -37.76 19.18
CA ALA A 96 20.71 -36.43 19.04
C ALA A 96 20.28 -35.42 20.12
N ASP A 97 21.25 -34.62 20.57
CA ASP A 97 21.05 -33.49 21.49
C ASP A 97 20.10 -32.44 20.87
N PRO A 98 18.91 -32.21 21.47
CA PRO A 98 17.89 -31.34 20.91
C PRO A 98 18.26 -29.88 21.19
N ASN A 99 19.12 -29.29 20.36
CA ASN A 99 19.24 -27.84 20.38
C ASN A 99 17.87 -27.24 19.97
N PRO A 100 17.18 -26.49 20.85
CA PRO A 100 15.80 -26.11 20.60
C PRO A 100 15.72 -25.10 19.46
N VAL A 101 15.20 -25.53 18.30
CA VAL A 101 14.79 -24.62 17.23
C VAL A 101 13.66 -23.72 17.77
N ASP A 102 13.87 -22.40 17.78
CA ASP A 102 12.82 -21.46 18.17
C ASP A 102 11.86 -21.21 16.99
N ILE A 103 10.67 -21.80 17.07
CA ILE A 103 9.58 -21.58 16.11
C ILE A 103 8.61 -20.48 16.56
N GLY A 104 8.70 -20.02 17.81
CA GLY A 104 7.79 -19.04 18.40
C GLY A 104 8.10 -17.62 17.96
N SER A 105 9.38 -17.21 17.98
CA SER A 105 9.77 -15.88 17.53
C SER A 105 9.37 -15.61 16.07
N PRO A 106 9.67 -16.49 15.09
CA PRO A 106 9.22 -16.28 13.71
C PRO A 106 7.70 -16.27 13.53
N ALA A 107 6.94 -17.09 14.28
CA ALA A 107 5.48 -17.06 14.23
C ALA A 107 4.89 -15.73 14.76
N ASN A 108 5.52 -15.14 15.78
CA ASN A 108 5.14 -13.83 16.29
C ASN A 108 5.48 -12.72 15.28
N GLU A 109 6.59 -12.81 14.55
CA GLU A 109 6.92 -11.87 13.47
C GLU A 109 5.83 -11.87 12.38
N VAL A 110 5.30 -13.04 12.00
CA VAL A 110 4.17 -13.15 11.04
C VAL A 110 2.94 -12.42 11.57
N THR A 111 2.64 -12.59 12.86
CA THR A 111 1.51 -11.89 13.50
C THR A 111 1.71 -10.38 13.49
N GLY A 112 2.91 -9.89 13.81
CA GLY A 112 3.23 -8.47 13.76
C GLY A 112 3.08 -7.86 12.35
N ALA A 113 3.60 -8.56 11.33
CA ALA A 113 3.49 -8.12 9.95
C ALA A 113 2.04 -8.12 9.41
N TYR A 114 1.23 -9.10 9.84
CA TYR A 114 -0.18 -9.21 9.48
C TYR A 114 -1.01 -7.99 9.94
N VAL A 115 -0.73 -7.42 11.12
CA VAL A 115 -1.50 -6.30 11.68
C VAL A 115 -1.50 -5.08 10.76
N LEU A 116 -0.36 -4.75 10.14
CA LEU A 116 -0.27 -3.61 9.21
C LEU A 116 -1.09 -3.84 7.94
N ILE A 117 -1.12 -5.06 7.43
CA ILE A 117 -1.93 -5.43 6.26
C ILE A 117 -3.41 -5.37 6.60
N LYS A 118 -3.80 -5.78 7.81
CA LYS A 118 -5.18 -5.66 8.30
C LYS A 118 -5.66 -4.20 8.33
N LEU A 119 -4.77 -3.27 8.65
CA LEU A 119 -5.08 -1.84 8.72
C LEU A 119 -5.09 -1.16 7.34
N LEU A 120 -4.10 -1.45 6.50
CA LEU A 120 -3.82 -0.66 5.28
C LEU A 120 -4.17 -1.37 3.98
N GLY A 121 -4.28 -2.70 4.01
CA GLY A 121 -4.48 -3.51 2.82
C GLY A 121 -5.90 -3.41 2.26
N PRO A 122 -6.06 -3.51 0.94
CA PRO A 122 -7.37 -3.72 0.33
C PRO A 122 -7.94 -5.07 0.75
N GLU A 123 -9.26 -5.22 0.61
CA GLU A 123 -10.01 -6.38 1.13
C GLU A 123 -9.45 -7.73 0.66
N GLU A 124 -9.14 -7.88 -0.62
CA GLU A 124 -8.59 -9.12 -1.21
C GLU A 124 -7.26 -9.53 -0.55
N VAL A 125 -6.37 -8.55 -0.33
CA VAL A 125 -5.06 -8.78 0.30
C VAL A 125 -5.24 -9.10 1.78
N ARG A 126 -6.18 -8.43 2.45
CA ARG A 126 -6.51 -8.72 3.86
C ARG A 126 -7.03 -10.15 4.04
N LEU A 127 -7.92 -10.60 3.16
CA LEU A 127 -8.50 -11.95 3.24
C LEU A 127 -7.42 -13.02 3.05
N THR A 128 -6.59 -12.88 2.02
CA THR A 128 -5.48 -13.82 1.75
C THR A 128 -4.39 -13.77 2.82
N ALA A 129 -4.07 -12.60 3.36
CA ALA A 129 -3.15 -12.45 4.49
C ALA A 129 -3.69 -13.10 5.77
N THR A 130 -5.00 -12.97 6.03
CA THR A 130 -5.66 -13.62 7.18
C THR A 130 -5.57 -15.13 7.06
N ALA A 131 -5.92 -15.69 5.90
CA ALA A 131 -5.82 -17.13 5.67
C ALA A 131 -4.37 -17.64 5.81
N LEU A 132 -3.38 -16.87 5.35
CA LEU A 132 -1.97 -17.20 5.53
C LEU A 132 -1.57 -17.19 7.01
N TRP A 133 -1.96 -16.17 7.77
CA TRP A 133 -1.68 -16.05 9.20
C TRP A 133 -2.33 -17.21 10.00
N GLU A 134 -3.59 -17.52 9.74
CA GLU A 134 -4.29 -18.66 10.36
C GLU A 134 -3.57 -19.98 10.05
N GLY A 135 -3.20 -20.19 8.78
CA GLY A 135 -2.47 -21.39 8.38
C GLY A 135 -1.05 -21.50 8.97
N VAL A 136 -0.40 -20.38 9.31
CA VAL A 136 0.85 -20.35 10.07
C VAL A 136 0.58 -20.69 11.53
N HIS A 137 -0.46 -20.12 12.13
CA HIS A 137 -0.83 -20.35 13.53
C HIS A 137 -1.20 -21.81 13.80
N ASP A 138 -2.06 -22.41 12.98
CA ASP A 138 -2.46 -23.82 13.10
C ASP A 138 -1.25 -24.77 13.04
N ARG A 139 -0.29 -24.46 12.17
CA ARG A 139 0.94 -25.23 12.01
C ARG A 139 1.91 -25.02 13.15
N TYR A 140 2.06 -23.79 13.64
CA TYR A 140 2.82 -23.49 14.85
C TYR A 140 2.28 -24.25 16.07
N GLU A 141 0.97 -24.27 16.26
CA GLU A 141 0.34 -25.06 17.33
C GLU A 141 0.62 -26.56 17.17
N CYS A 142 0.51 -27.07 15.95
CA CYS A 142 0.75 -28.48 15.65
C CYS A 142 2.20 -28.88 15.98
N LEU A 143 3.19 -28.11 15.52
CA LEU A 143 4.60 -28.34 15.80
C LEU A 143 4.91 -28.17 17.29
N SER A 144 4.30 -27.19 17.95
CA SER A 144 4.46 -26.99 19.40
C SER A 144 3.91 -28.18 20.21
N LYS A 145 2.78 -28.76 19.77
CA LYS A 145 2.21 -29.98 20.37
C LYS A 145 3.10 -31.20 20.09
N TRP A 146 3.58 -31.36 18.85
CA TRP A 146 4.50 -32.43 18.48
C TRP A 146 5.78 -32.39 19.31
N ARG A 147 6.44 -31.23 19.40
CA ARG A 147 7.62 -31.04 20.24
C ARG A 147 7.35 -31.39 21.71
N LYS A 148 6.22 -30.96 22.26
CA LYS A 148 5.85 -31.30 23.65
C LYS A 148 5.63 -32.81 23.85
N ALA A 149 5.04 -33.49 22.89
CA ALA A 149 4.87 -34.94 22.92
C ALA A 149 6.23 -35.67 22.83
N PHE A 150 7.11 -35.21 21.95
CA PHE A 150 8.47 -35.70 21.81
C PHE A 150 9.26 -35.58 23.12
N LEU A 151 9.25 -34.41 23.76
CA LEU A 151 9.91 -34.18 25.06
C LEU A 151 9.32 -34.99 26.22
N ARG A 152 8.13 -35.56 26.05
CA ARG A 152 7.47 -36.42 27.04
C ARG A 152 7.56 -37.90 26.71
N GLU A 153 8.20 -38.24 25.58
CA GLU A 153 8.28 -39.62 25.06
C GLU A 153 6.90 -40.28 24.90
N ASP A 154 5.88 -39.48 24.52
CA ASP A 154 4.51 -39.95 24.31
C ASP A 154 4.31 -40.34 22.83
N ASP A 155 4.65 -41.58 22.49
CA ASP A 155 4.55 -42.13 21.12
C ASP A 155 3.17 -41.96 20.49
N GLY A 156 2.09 -42.08 21.28
CA GLY A 156 0.72 -41.91 20.80
C GLY A 156 0.43 -40.47 20.39
N ALA A 157 0.84 -39.50 21.23
CA ALA A 157 0.69 -38.08 20.91
C ALA A 157 1.64 -37.62 19.79
N ILE A 158 2.83 -38.20 19.69
CA ILE A 158 3.78 -37.97 18.58
C ILE A 158 3.12 -38.37 17.25
N GLU A 159 2.57 -39.58 17.16
CA GLU A 159 1.97 -40.06 15.91
C GLU A 159 0.73 -39.24 15.51
N GLN A 160 -0.11 -38.87 16.48
CA GLN A 160 -1.26 -37.99 16.21
C GLN A 160 -0.83 -36.61 15.69
N ALA A 161 0.22 -36.03 16.26
CA ALA A 161 0.74 -34.74 15.83
C ALA A 161 1.36 -34.81 14.42
N ARG A 162 2.04 -35.92 14.09
CA ARG A 162 2.60 -36.17 12.76
C ARG A 162 1.50 -36.30 11.70
N ILE A 163 0.49 -37.13 11.95
CA ILE A 163 -0.67 -37.27 11.04
C ILE A 163 -1.36 -35.91 10.84
N LYS A 164 -1.51 -35.12 11.91
CA LYS A 164 -2.09 -33.77 11.81
C LYS A 164 -1.20 -32.85 10.96
N TRP A 165 0.11 -32.88 11.14
CA TRP A 165 1.07 -32.09 10.36
C TRP A 165 0.99 -32.41 8.86
N GLU A 166 0.98 -33.68 8.49
CA GLU A 166 0.83 -34.14 7.11
C GLU A 166 -0.50 -33.68 6.49
N ARG A 167 -1.60 -33.77 7.26
CA ARG A 167 -2.93 -33.31 6.82
C ARG A 167 -3.01 -31.80 6.59
N LEU A 168 -2.30 -31.00 7.39
CA LEU A 168 -2.24 -29.55 7.20
C LEU A 168 -1.53 -29.18 5.88
N GLY A 169 -0.71 -30.09 5.33
CA GLY A 169 0.02 -29.89 4.08
C GLY A 169 0.95 -28.67 4.09
N GLY A 170 1.46 -28.30 2.91
CA GLY A 170 2.31 -27.12 2.76
C GLY A 170 1.52 -25.81 2.78
N SER A 171 2.07 -24.76 3.42
CA SER A 171 1.52 -23.39 3.38
C SER A 171 1.71 -22.71 2.02
N GLY A 172 2.33 -23.39 1.05
CA GLY A 172 2.67 -22.84 -0.27
C GLY A 172 1.46 -22.29 -1.04
N ALA A 173 0.29 -22.94 -0.95
CA ALA A 173 -0.92 -22.46 -1.61
C ALA A 173 -1.43 -21.13 -1.01
N LEU A 174 -1.40 -21.00 0.32
CA LEU A 174 -1.80 -19.77 1.03
C LEU A 174 -0.82 -18.63 0.73
N HIS A 175 0.48 -18.93 0.76
CA HIS A 175 1.53 -17.99 0.39
C HIS A 175 1.38 -17.51 -1.06
N ALA A 176 1.18 -18.43 -2.01
CA ALA A 176 0.97 -18.09 -3.42
C ALA A 176 -0.30 -17.25 -3.64
N ALA A 177 -1.39 -17.55 -2.91
CA ALA A 177 -2.61 -16.75 -2.95
C ALA A 177 -2.38 -15.33 -2.45
N PHE A 178 -1.65 -15.17 -1.34
CA PHE A 178 -1.27 -13.85 -0.82
C PHE A 178 -0.37 -13.08 -1.79
N VAL A 179 0.68 -13.71 -2.33
CA VAL A 179 1.59 -13.08 -3.31
C VAL A 179 0.80 -12.58 -4.51
N ARG A 180 -0.08 -13.41 -5.08
CA ARG A 180 -0.93 -13.02 -6.21
C ARG A 180 -1.79 -11.79 -5.88
N ALA A 181 -2.52 -11.82 -4.77
CA ALA A 181 -3.35 -10.69 -4.34
C ALA A 181 -2.53 -9.42 -4.11
N ALA A 182 -1.36 -9.54 -3.48
CA ALA A 182 -0.45 -8.41 -3.25
C ALA A 182 0.08 -7.82 -4.56
N THR A 183 0.49 -8.66 -5.51
CA THR A 183 0.95 -8.21 -6.84
C THR A 183 -0.17 -7.49 -7.59
N GLU A 184 -1.38 -8.05 -7.61
CA GLU A 184 -2.54 -7.43 -8.24
C GLU A 184 -2.89 -6.07 -7.62
N ALA A 185 -2.82 -5.98 -6.29
CA ALA A 185 -3.10 -4.74 -5.54
C ALA A 185 -2.05 -3.65 -5.77
N VAL A 186 -0.81 -4.02 -6.06
CA VAL A 186 0.26 -3.06 -6.41
C VAL A 186 0.16 -2.64 -7.88
N ALA A 187 -0.23 -3.56 -8.77
CA ALA A 187 -0.30 -3.31 -10.20
C ALA A 187 -1.47 -2.38 -10.61
N GLN A 188 -2.54 -2.30 -9.80
CA GLN A 188 -3.73 -1.51 -10.11
C GLN A 188 -3.91 -0.34 -9.15
N PRO A 189 -3.94 0.93 -9.64
CA PRO A 189 -4.44 2.06 -8.87
C PRO A 189 -5.89 1.80 -8.42
N GLU A 190 -6.22 2.09 -7.15
CA GLU A 190 -7.57 1.86 -6.62
C GLU A 190 -8.67 2.63 -7.37
N ASP A 191 -8.33 3.75 -8.00
CA ASP A 191 -9.27 4.53 -8.81
C ASP A 191 -9.79 3.77 -10.04
N LEU A 192 -8.95 2.93 -10.65
CA LEU A 192 -9.39 2.07 -11.76
C LEU A 192 -10.26 0.91 -11.27
N ARG A 193 -10.03 0.42 -10.04
CA ARG A 193 -10.86 -0.63 -9.42
C ARG A 193 -12.24 -0.12 -9.03
N ARG A 194 -12.33 1.07 -8.41
CA ARG A 194 -13.63 1.68 -8.05
C ARG A 194 -14.43 2.10 -9.28
N GLY A 195 -13.76 2.61 -10.33
CA GLY A 195 -14.40 2.92 -11.61
C GLY A 195 -15.04 1.70 -12.29
N ALA A 196 -14.37 0.54 -12.26
CA ALA A 196 -14.89 -0.72 -12.83
C ALA A 196 -16.03 -1.35 -11.99
N ALA A 197 -15.98 -1.21 -10.66
CA ALA A 197 -17.04 -1.70 -9.77
C ALA A 197 -18.33 -0.85 -9.86
N LEU A 198 -18.24 0.41 -10.28
CA LEU A 198 -19.39 1.29 -10.48
C LEU A 198 -20.03 1.13 -11.88
N THR A 199 -19.25 0.80 -12.91
CA THR A 199 -19.78 0.53 -14.26
C THR A 199 -20.47 -0.82 -14.41
N THR A 200 -20.17 -1.79 -13.54
CA THR A 200 -20.83 -3.11 -13.49
C THR A 200 -22.15 -3.10 -12.69
N ARG A 201 -22.58 -1.94 -12.16
CA ARG A 201 -23.82 -1.76 -11.38
C ARG A 201 -24.88 -0.89 -12.06
N SER A 202 -24.75 -0.59 -13.35
CA SER A 202 -25.87 -0.03 -14.13
C SER A 202 -26.70 -1.18 -14.73
N PRO A 203 -28.04 -1.19 -14.52
CA PRO A 203 -28.97 -2.19 -15.05
C PRO A 203 -29.10 -2.15 -16.58
#